data_AF-A0A3M1D054-F1
#
_entry.id   AF-A0A3M1D054-F1
#
_cell.length_a   1.000
_cell.length_b   1.000
_cell.length_c   1.000
_cell.angle_alpha   90.00
_cell.angle_beta   90.00
_cell.angle_gamma   90.00
#
_symmetry.space_group_name_H-M   'P 1'
#
loop_
_entity.id
_entity.type
_entity.pdbx_description
1 polymer ?
#
loop_
_entity_poly.entity_id
_entity_poly.type
_entity_poly.pdbx_seq_one_letter_code
_entity_poly.pdbx_strand_id
1 'polypeptide(L)'
;MIEMPSSEREKAAARRLVRALDEYFESLIGARESSAAGDVEGEALHVKELVARNLDRLDTICSCGGEDVVTGITSGFSKLDRITGGFQPASLIILAGVEAVGKTGFALGVVRHVALDAGLPVLYFSTRQPKEALSVRLLCAQARLYPPDFRRGILKGDEWSRLALAAELITKADLYIGEPGYDGIAGLRRQAQKLAAELRIERKSLG
;
A
#
# COMPACT_ATOMS: atom_id res chain seq x y z
N MET A 1 -0.93 31.30 -29.49
CA MET A 1 -1.47 30.04 -28.95
C MET A 1 -0.31 29.36 -28.23
N ILE A 2 -0.13 29.64 -26.94
CA ILE A 2 1.07 29.24 -26.18
C ILE A 2 0.84 27.81 -25.70
N GLU A 3 1.59 26.85 -26.25
CA GLU A 3 1.57 25.47 -25.77
C GLU A 3 2.05 25.43 -24.31
N MET A 4 1.17 24.98 -23.42
CA MET A 4 1.52 24.78 -22.01
C MET A 4 2.60 23.71 -21.88
N PRO A 5 3.68 23.96 -21.12
CA PRO A 5 4.78 23.02 -20.93
C PRO A 5 4.29 21.72 -20.26
N SER A 6 4.90 20.59 -20.63
CA SER A 6 4.51 19.22 -20.21
C SER A 6 4.34 19.06 -18.70
N SER A 7 5.09 19.79 -17.86
CA SER A 7 4.97 19.74 -16.39
C SER A 7 3.66 20.34 -15.85
N GLU A 8 3.07 21.34 -16.53
CA GLU A 8 1.81 21.94 -16.08
C GLU A 8 0.60 21.07 -16.42
N ARG A 9 0.65 20.35 -17.55
CA ARG A 9 -0.39 19.37 -17.92
C ARG A 9 -0.44 18.21 -16.92
N GLU A 10 0.72 17.71 -16.50
CA GLU A 10 0.81 16.65 -15.47
C GLU A 10 0.34 17.13 -14.09
N LYS A 11 0.75 18.34 -13.66
CA LYS A 11 0.25 18.94 -12.42
C LYS A 11 -1.26 19.20 -12.45
N ALA A 12 -1.80 19.63 -13.59
CA ALA A 12 -3.24 19.81 -13.76
C ALA A 12 -3.99 18.47 -13.74
N ALA A 13 -3.43 17.42 -14.34
CA ALA A 13 -3.99 16.07 -14.29
C ALA A 13 -3.98 15.51 -12.85
N ALA A 14 -2.87 15.66 -12.13
CA ALA A 14 -2.77 15.25 -10.73
C ALA A 14 -3.78 16.01 -9.85
N ARG A 15 -3.91 17.33 -10.02
CA ARG A 15 -4.92 18.14 -9.30
C ARG A 15 -6.35 17.73 -9.61
N ARG A 16 -6.65 17.35 -10.87
CA ARG A 16 -7.97 16.82 -11.26
C ARG A 16 -8.24 15.46 -10.62
N LEU A 17 -7.23 14.60 -10.57
CA LEU A 17 -7.35 13.27 -9.97
C LEU A 17 -7.52 13.36 -8.45
N VAL A 18 -6.78 14.24 -7.80
CA VAL A 18 -6.95 14.57 -6.38
C VAL A 18 -8.35 15.13 -6.12
N ARG A 19 -8.83 16.10 -6.90
CA ARG A 19 -10.20 16.62 -6.76
C ARG A 19 -11.27 15.57 -7.02
N ALA A 20 -11.11 14.72 -8.02
CA ALA A 20 -12.06 13.65 -8.31
C ALA A 20 -12.08 12.60 -7.19
N LEU A 21 -10.92 12.33 -6.60
CA LEU A 21 -10.84 11.49 -5.40
C LEU A 21 -11.51 12.18 -4.21
N ASP A 22 -11.23 13.46 -3.97
CA ASP A 22 -11.82 14.23 -2.86
C ASP A 22 -13.35 14.32 -2.98
N GLU A 23 -13.89 14.69 -4.15
CA GLU A 23 -15.33 14.74 -4.42
C GLU A 23 -15.99 13.37 -4.23
N TYR A 24 -15.30 12.29 -4.59
CA TYR A 24 -15.78 10.93 -4.39
C TYR A 24 -15.65 10.46 -2.94
N PHE A 25 -14.60 10.89 -2.22
CA PHE A 25 -14.44 10.64 -0.78
C PHE A 25 -15.53 11.36 0.02
N GLU A 26 -15.87 12.60 -0.33
CA GLU A 26 -17.01 13.32 0.25
C GLU A 26 -18.34 12.59 0.00
N SER A 27 -18.53 12.06 -1.21
CA SER A 27 -19.68 11.19 -1.51
C SER A 27 -19.70 9.90 -0.66
N LEU A 28 -18.53 9.31 -0.39
CA LEU A 28 -18.38 8.13 0.47
C LEU A 28 -18.57 8.45 1.98
N ILE A 29 -18.23 9.66 2.41
CA ILE A 29 -18.50 10.15 3.76
C ILE A 29 -20.00 10.38 3.93
N GLY A 30 -20.67 10.98 2.94
CA GLY A 30 -22.14 11.11 2.93
C GLY A 30 -22.87 9.76 2.95
N ALA A 31 -22.32 8.73 2.28
CA ALA A 31 -22.86 7.38 2.35
C ALA A 31 -22.65 6.69 3.73
N ARG A 32 -21.70 7.18 4.55
CA ARG A 32 -21.43 6.67 5.90
C ARG A 32 -22.56 7.03 6.89
N GLU A 33 -23.31 8.11 6.63
CA GLU A 33 -24.48 8.48 7.45
C GLU A 33 -25.69 7.57 7.20
N SER A 34 -25.77 6.92 6.04
CA SER A 34 -26.93 6.11 5.65
C SER A 34 -26.83 4.61 5.99
N SER A 35 -25.73 4.16 6.60
CA SER A 35 -25.54 2.76 6.99
C SER A 35 -24.92 2.67 8.38
N ALA A 36 -25.73 3.01 9.38
CA ALA A 36 -25.49 2.64 10.77
C ALA A 36 -25.71 1.12 10.96
N ALA A 37 -24.61 0.37 11.12
CA ALA A 37 -24.56 -0.91 11.84
C ALA A 37 -23.09 -1.35 12.00
N GLY A 38 -22.46 -0.92 13.09
CA GLY A 38 -21.10 -1.29 13.49
C GLY A 38 -20.43 -0.18 14.27
N ASP A 39 -20.74 -0.09 15.56
CA ASP A 39 -20.34 0.95 16.50
C ASP A 39 -18.83 1.18 16.57
N VAL A 40 -18.41 2.34 16.06
CA VAL A 40 -17.31 3.13 16.65
C VAL A 40 -17.76 4.59 16.52
N GLU A 41 -18.61 5.04 17.45
CA GLU A 41 -18.83 6.45 17.69
C GLU A 41 -17.46 7.06 18.03
N GLY A 42 -16.89 7.84 17.12
CA GLY A 42 -15.74 8.65 17.45
C GLY A 42 -16.21 9.72 18.42
N GLU A 43 -15.99 9.51 19.72
CA GLU A 43 -16.26 10.53 20.73
C GLU A 43 -15.57 11.84 20.33
N ALA A 44 -16.33 12.94 20.40
CA ALA A 44 -15.78 14.27 20.17
C ALA A 44 -14.83 14.62 21.33
N LEU A 45 -13.54 14.40 21.12
CA LEU A 45 -12.51 14.72 22.11
C LEU A 45 -12.18 16.21 22.07
N HIS A 46 -11.95 16.79 23.25
CA HIS A 46 -11.48 18.17 23.35
C HIS A 46 -10.04 18.30 22.82
N VAL A 47 -9.71 19.39 22.12
CA VAL A 47 -8.38 19.61 21.50
C VAL A 47 -7.24 19.46 22.51
N LYS A 48 -7.46 19.88 23.77
CA LYS A 48 -6.49 19.70 24.88
C LYS A 48 -6.05 18.24 25.05
N GLU A 49 -6.98 17.30 24.94
CA GLU A 49 -6.66 15.88 25.08
C GLU A 49 -5.88 15.35 23.88
N LEU A 50 -6.22 15.80 22.67
CA LEU A 50 -5.47 15.46 21.46
C LEU A 50 -4.03 16.00 21.52
N VAL A 51 -3.85 17.22 22.00
CA VAL A 51 -2.51 17.82 22.19
C VAL A 51 -1.71 17.05 23.23
N ALA A 52 -2.31 16.67 24.36
CA ALA A 52 -1.65 15.84 25.37
C ALA A 52 -1.18 14.50 24.78
N ARG A 53 -2.07 13.77 24.09
CA ARG A 53 -1.73 12.49 23.43
C ARG A 53 -0.59 12.64 22.42
N ASN A 54 -0.57 13.74 21.67
CA ASN A 54 0.51 14.01 20.71
C ASN A 54 1.85 14.30 21.39
N LEU A 55 1.85 15.02 22.51
CA LEU A 55 3.07 15.28 23.29
C LEU A 55 3.61 13.99 23.91
N ASP A 56 2.75 13.14 24.50
CA ASP A 56 3.17 11.84 25.04
C ASP A 56 3.78 10.93 23.96
N ARG A 57 3.20 10.96 22.75
CA ARG A 57 3.72 10.24 21.59
C ARG A 57 5.09 10.78 21.17
N LEU A 58 5.27 12.10 21.16
CA LEU A 58 6.55 12.73 20.84
C LEU A 58 7.63 12.38 21.87
N ASP A 59 7.31 12.41 23.17
CA ASP A 59 8.24 12.04 24.23
C ASP A 59 8.71 10.59 24.11
N THR A 60 7.79 9.68 23.74
CA THR A 60 8.11 8.28 23.46
C THR A 60 9.09 8.16 22.28
N ILE A 61 8.85 8.89 21.19
CA ILE A 61 9.72 8.86 19.99
C ILE A 61 11.11 9.43 20.31
N CYS A 62 11.16 10.57 21.00
CA CYS A 62 12.41 11.20 21.43
C CYS A 62 13.24 10.27 22.32
N SER A 63 12.59 9.50 23.19
CA SER A 63 13.25 8.55 24.10
C SER A 63 13.81 7.31 23.38
N CYS A 64 13.27 6.96 22.21
CA CYS A 64 13.65 5.76 21.45
C CYS A 64 14.82 5.94 20.46
N GLY A 65 15.46 7.12 20.40
CA GLY A 65 16.72 7.29 19.69
C GLY A 65 16.69 8.08 18.38
N GLY A 66 15.89 9.16 18.29
CA GLY A 66 16.08 10.22 17.28
C GLY A 66 15.95 9.79 15.81
N GLU A 67 16.63 10.50 14.90
CA GLU A 67 16.40 10.59 13.44
C GLU A 67 16.18 9.28 12.64
N ASP A 68 16.56 8.13 13.20
CA ASP A 68 16.42 6.81 12.54
C ASP A 68 15.19 6.00 13.01
N VAL A 69 14.40 6.53 13.96
CA VAL A 69 13.16 5.88 14.42
C VAL A 69 12.04 6.09 13.40
N VAL A 70 11.70 5.02 12.69
CA VAL A 70 10.52 4.95 11.81
C VAL A 70 9.30 4.64 12.66
N THR A 71 8.32 5.55 12.68
CA THR A 71 7.11 5.41 13.52
C THR A 71 5.96 4.70 12.83
N GLY A 72 5.99 4.65 11.48
CA GLY A 72 5.00 3.97 10.65
C GLY A 72 5.54 2.68 10.02
N ILE A 73 4.77 2.14 9.07
CA ILE A 73 5.14 0.93 8.33
C ILE A 73 6.30 1.25 7.38
N THR A 74 7.38 0.48 7.43
CA THR A 74 8.54 0.69 6.55
C THR A 74 8.21 0.30 5.10
N SER A 75 8.71 1.08 4.14
CA SER A 75 8.55 0.84 2.70
C SER A 75 9.60 -0.13 2.13
N GLY A 76 10.68 -0.38 2.89
CA GLY A 76 11.86 -1.13 2.44
C GLY A 76 12.90 -0.26 1.74
N PHE A 77 12.64 1.04 1.58
CA PHE A 77 13.59 2.01 1.09
C PHE A 77 13.98 2.95 2.23
N SER A 78 15.13 2.71 2.87
CA SER A 78 15.59 3.46 4.05
C SER A 78 15.57 4.98 3.88
N LYS A 79 15.96 5.48 2.70
CA LYS A 79 15.91 6.92 2.39
C LYS A 79 14.48 7.46 2.35
N LEU A 80 13.54 6.68 1.83
CA LEU A 80 12.13 7.08 1.81
C LEU A 80 11.56 7.05 3.22
N ASP A 81 11.84 6.00 3.97
CA ASP A 81 11.36 5.81 5.35
C ASP A 81 11.86 6.90 6.29
N ARG A 82 13.10 7.38 6.10
CA ARG A 82 13.63 8.51 6.85
C ARG A 82 12.92 9.84 6.52
N ILE A 83 12.50 10.02 5.28
CA ILE A 83 11.78 11.24 4.86
C ILE A 83 10.32 11.21 5.32
N THR A 84 9.66 10.06 5.22
CA THR A 84 8.23 9.92 5.54
C THR A 84 7.97 9.55 7.00
N GLY A 85 8.98 9.08 7.73
CA GLY A 85 8.79 8.42 9.02
C GLY A 85 8.05 7.08 8.87
N GLY A 86 8.11 6.46 7.69
CA GLY A 86 7.29 5.30 7.30
C GLY A 86 5.90 5.69 6.83
N PHE A 87 5.06 4.70 6.53
CA PHE A 87 3.65 4.91 6.18
C PHE A 87 2.80 4.95 7.43
N GLN A 88 2.18 6.10 7.67
CA GLN A 88 1.36 6.34 8.85
C GLN A 88 -0.08 5.83 8.64
N PRO A 89 -0.74 5.35 9.70
CA PRO A 89 -2.16 5.01 9.62
C PRO A 89 -2.98 6.25 9.25
N ALA A 90 -4.11 6.04 8.55
CA ALA A 90 -4.98 7.09 8.03
C ALA A 90 -4.33 8.06 7.03
N SER A 91 -3.16 7.74 6.45
CA SER A 91 -2.54 8.51 5.38
C SER A 91 -2.91 8.00 3.98
N LEU A 92 -3.10 8.93 3.02
CA LEU A 92 -3.22 8.62 1.60
C LEU A 92 -1.91 8.95 0.88
N ILE A 93 -1.26 7.93 0.34
CA ILE A 93 0.03 8.08 -0.35
C ILE A 93 -0.17 7.89 -1.85
N ILE A 94 0.18 8.92 -2.63
CA ILE A 94 -0.01 8.95 -4.07
C ILE A 94 1.35 8.80 -4.77
N LEU A 95 1.51 7.70 -5.51
CA LEU A 95 2.67 7.49 -6.39
C LEU A 95 2.34 7.92 -7.83
N ALA A 96 2.81 9.10 -8.23
CA ALA A 96 2.52 9.69 -9.54
C ALA A 96 3.72 9.68 -10.51
N GLY A 97 3.47 9.98 -11.79
CA GLY A 97 4.48 10.23 -12.84
C GLY A 97 4.18 9.51 -14.16
N VAL A 98 5.16 9.44 -15.05
CA VAL A 98 4.96 8.98 -16.45
C VAL A 98 4.82 7.45 -16.55
N GLU A 99 4.27 6.97 -17.67
CA GLU A 99 4.26 5.55 -18.03
C GLU A 99 5.68 4.97 -18.16
N ALA A 100 5.82 3.66 -17.94
CA ALA A 100 7.07 2.90 -18.05
C ALA A 100 8.21 3.27 -17.06
N VAL A 101 8.07 4.29 -16.22
CA VAL A 101 9.09 4.68 -15.21
C VAL A 101 9.18 3.72 -14.00
N GLY A 102 8.38 2.66 -13.98
CA GLY A 102 8.49 1.61 -12.95
C GLY A 102 7.56 1.73 -11.74
N LYS A 103 6.45 2.48 -11.82
CA LYS A 103 5.48 2.63 -10.69
C LYS A 103 5.02 1.32 -10.10
N THR A 104 4.60 0.39 -10.96
CA THR A 104 4.17 -0.94 -10.53
C THR A 104 5.32 -1.73 -9.92
N GLY A 105 6.55 -1.57 -10.44
CA GLY A 105 7.73 -2.24 -9.87
C GLY A 105 8.04 -1.71 -8.47
N PHE A 106 7.99 -0.39 -8.29
CA PHE A 106 8.15 0.25 -6.99
C PHE A 106 7.05 -0.19 -6.02
N ALA A 107 5.78 -0.13 -6.42
CA ALA A 107 4.65 -0.56 -5.59
C ALA A 107 4.76 -2.03 -5.18
N LEU A 108 5.10 -2.94 -6.10
CA LEU A 108 5.33 -4.34 -5.76
C LEU A 108 6.54 -4.55 -4.84
N GLY A 109 7.58 -3.72 -4.96
CA GLY A 109 8.73 -3.75 -4.07
C GLY A 109 8.35 -3.42 -2.62
N VAL A 110 7.55 -2.37 -2.45
CA VAL A 110 6.97 -1.98 -1.15
C VAL A 110 6.07 -3.08 -0.61
N VAL A 111 5.11 -3.55 -1.40
CA VAL A 111 4.17 -4.62 -1.02
C VAL A 111 4.90 -5.88 -0.57
N ARG A 112 5.95 -6.29 -1.30
CA ARG A 112 6.80 -7.42 -0.95
C ARG A 112 7.50 -7.21 0.40
N HIS A 113 8.08 -6.03 0.63
CA HIS A 113 8.76 -5.72 1.89
C HIS A 113 7.79 -5.75 3.08
N VAL A 114 6.61 -5.12 2.94
CA VAL A 114 5.60 -5.10 4.01
C VAL A 114 5.09 -6.51 4.32
N ALA A 115 4.83 -7.32 3.29
CA ALA A 115 4.31 -8.67 3.48
C ALA A 115 5.37 -9.68 3.98
N LEU A 116 6.61 -9.61 3.49
CA LEU A 116 7.65 -10.60 3.78
C LEU A 116 8.55 -10.20 4.95
N ASP A 117 9.00 -8.94 4.98
CA ASP A 117 10.00 -8.46 5.92
C ASP A 117 9.34 -7.86 7.17
N ALA A 118 8.27 -7.08 7.01
CA ALA A 118 7.49 -6.55 8.14
C ALA A 118 6.43 -7.53 8.67
N GLY A 119 6.09 -8.58 7.91
CA GLY A 119 5.12 -9.60 8.30
C GLY A 119 3.69 -9.06 8.50
N LEU A 120 3.34 -7.97 7.83
CA LEU A 120 2.02 -7.35 7.92
C LEU A 120 1.15 -7.75 6.73
N PRO A 121 -0.17 -7.94 6.92
CA PRO A 121 -1.08 -8.24 5.83
C PRO A 121 -1.17 -7.10 4.82
N VAL A 122 -1.14 -7.43 3.53
CA VAL A 122 -1.24 -6.46 2.43
C VAL A 122 -2.29 -6.88 1.43
N LEU A 123 -3.17 -5.95 1.08
CA LEU A 123 -4.12 -6.08 -0.03
C LEU A 123 -3.69 -5.17 -1.18
N TYR A 124 -3.33 -5.76 -2.32
CA TYR A 124 -2.90 -5.07 -3.51
C TYR A 124 -3.95 -5.18 -4.62
N PHE A 125 -4.31 -4.04 -5.21
CA PHE A 125 -5.25 -3.97 -6.33
C PHE A 125 -4.58 -3.60 -7.64
N SER A 126 -5.00 -4.23 -8.73
CA SER A 126 -4.51 -3.94 -10.07
C SER A 126 -5.63 -3.83 -11.09
N THR A 127 -5.62 -2.75 -11.87
CA THR A 127 -6.51 -2.53 -13.02
C THR A 127 -5.85 -2.82 -14.36
N ARG A 128 -4.51 -2.75 -14.42
CA ARG A 128 -3.75 -2.74 -15.67
C ARG A 128 -3.10 -4.09 -15.98
N GLN A 129 -2.76 -4.84 -14.95
CA GLN A 129 -2.11 -6.14 -15.09
C GLN A 129 -2.94 -7.20 -14.38
N PRO A 130 -3.12 -8.38 -14.99
CA PRO A 130 -3.81 -9.49 -14.33
C PRO A 130 -2.99 -9.99 -13.14
N LYS A 131 -3.68 -10.54 -12.14
CA LYS A 131 -3.07 -11.07 -10.90
C LYS A 131 -1.97 -12.12 -11.17
N GLU A 132 -2.11 -12.93 -12.22
CA GLU A 132 -1.12 -13.93 -12.63
C GLU A 132 0.18 -13.28 -13.14
N ALA A 133 0.08 -12.16 -13.85
CA ALA A 133 1.27 -11.44 -14.30
C ALA A 133 2.01 -10.80 -13.11
N LEU A 134 1.27 -10.33 -12.10
CA LEU A 134 1.83 -9.74 -10.89
C LEU A 134 2.47 -10.79 -9.99
N SER A 135 1.86 -11.97 -9.85
CA SER A 135 2.43 -13.07 -9.06
C SER A 135 3.78 -13.52 -9.62
N VAL A 136 3.91 -13.62 -10.95
CA VAL A 136 5.19 -13.90 -11.61
C VAL A 136 6.22 -12.81 -11.31
N ARG A 137 5.82 -11.53 -11.35
CA ARG A 137 6.74 -10.42 -11.04
C ARG A 137 7.20 -10.46 -9.58
N LEU A 138 6.32 -10.77 -8.64
CA LEU A 138 6.67 -10.91 -7.22
C LEU A 138 7.63 -12.08 -7.00
N LEU A 139 7.34 -13.25 -7.56
CA LEU A 139 8.20 -14.43 -7.50
C LEU A 139 9.58 -14.14 -8.10
N CYS A 140 9.63 -13.55 -9.29
CA CYS A 140 10.90 -13.21 -9.93
C CYS A 140 11.68 -12.14 -9.15
N ALA A 141 10.99 -11.16 -8.55
CA ALA A 141 11.63 -10.14 -7.72
C ALA A 141 12.23 -10.75 -6.45
N GLN A 142 11.52 -11.67 -5.79
CA GLN A 142 12.01 -12.35 -4.60
C GLN A 142 13.15 -13.34 -4.90
N ALA A 143 13.01 -14.14 -5.97
CA ALA A 143 14.00 -15.12 -6.38
C ALA A 143 15.22 -14.51 -7.11
N ARG A 144 15.17 -13.20 -7.43
CA ARG A 144 16.14 -12.48 -8.26
C ARG A 144 16.35 -13.15 -9.63
N LEU A 145 15.24 -13.35 -10.34
CA LEU A 145 15.21 -13.97 -11.67
C LEU A 145 14.85 -12.96 -12.75
N TYR A 146 15.35 -13.21 -13.96
CA TYR A 146 14.96 -12.44 -15.14
C TYR A 146 13.58 -12.89 -15.64
N PRO A 147 12.54 -12.02 -15.67
CA PRO A 147 11.17 -12.46 -15.97
C PRO A 147 10.98 -13.13 -17.34
N PRO A 148 11.67 -12.74 -18.43
CA PRO A 148 11.62 -13.48 -19.69
C PRO A 148 12.12 -14.92 -19.60
N ASP A 149 13.11 -15.21 -18.76
CA ASP A 149 13.65 -16.56 -18.59
C ASP A 149 12.65 -17.44 -17.83
N PHE A 150 12.01 -16.88 -16.80
CA PHE A 150 10.89 -17.53 -16.12
C PHE A 150 9.74 -17.86 -17.10
N ARG A 151 9.35 -16.92 -17.97
CA ARG A 151 8.27 -17.15 -18.95
C ARG A 151 8.62 -18.18 -20.02
N ARG A 152 9.92 -18.31 -20.36
CA ARG A 152 10.40 -19.32 -21.31
C ARG A 152 10.70 -20.67 -20.66
N GLY A 153 10.65 -20.75 -19.32
CA GLY A 153 11.04 -21.94 -18.57
C GLY A 153 12.54 -22.24 -18.62
N ILE A 154 13.37 -21.24 -18.91
CA ILE A 154 14.83 -21.41 -19.05
C ILE A 154 15.48 -20.94 -17.75
N LEU A 155 15.46 -21.80 -16.73
CA LEU A 155 16.10 -21.53 -15.44
C LEU A 155 17.35 -22.39 -15.28
N LYS A 156 18.42 -21.77 -14.78
CA LYS A 156 19.73 -22.37 -14.52
C LYS A 156 19.78 -23.03 -13.15
N GLY A 157 20.80 -23.83 -12.90
CA GLY A 157 20.91 -24.74 -11.73
C GLY A 157 20.39 -24.17 -10.40
N ASP A 158 21.02 -23.11 -9.87
CA ASP A 158 20.68 -22.50 -8.58
C ASP A 158 19.37 -21.68 -8.61
N GLU A 159 18.91 -21.28 -9.80
CA GLU A 159 17.70 -20.49 -9.99
C GLU A 159 16.44 -21.24 -9.56
N TRP A 160 16.42 -22.57 -9.76
CA TRP A 160 15.34 -23.42 -9.28
C TRP A 160 15.25 -23.45 -7.76
N SER A 161 16.40 -23.54 -7.08
CA SER A 161 16.45 -23.51 -5.61
C SER A 161 16.02 -22.15 -5.06
N ARG A 162 16.46 -21.05 -5.68
CA ARG A 162 16.02 -19.69 -5.31
C ARG A 162 14.53 -19.48 -5.55
N LEU A 163 13.99 -20.00 -6.65
CA LEU A 163 12.56 -19.95 -6.94
C LEU A 163 11.74 -20.71 -5.90
N ALA A 164 12.17 -21.92 -5.52
CA ALA A 164 11.48 -22.73 -4.52
C ALA A 164 11.41 -22.01 -3.16
N LEU A 165 12.51 -21.41 -2.70
CA LEU A 165 12.55 -20.61 -1.48
C LEU A 165 11.65 -19.37 -1.58
N ALA A 166 11.68 -18.67 -2.71
CA ALA A 166 10.82 -17.51 -2.93
C ALA A 166 9.33 -17.87 -2.90
N ALA A 167 8.97 -19.00 -3.51
CA ALA A 167 7.60 -19.50 -3.49
C ALA A 167 7.16 -19.83 -2.06
N GLU A 168 8.00 -20.50 -1.26
CA GLU A 168 7.70 -20.81 0.13
C GLU A 168 7.43 -19.55 0.96
N LEU A 169 8.29 -18.53 0.84
CA LEU A 169 8.13 -17.27 1.56
C LEU A 169 6.86 -16.54 1.16
N ILE A 170 6.57 -16.45 -0.14
CA ILE A 170 5.38 -15.74 -0.64
C ILE A 170 4.09 -16.48 -0.27
N THR A 171 4.08 -17.82 -0.31
CA THR A 171 2.90 -18.61 0.07
C THR A 171 2.57 -18.50 1.55
N LYS A 172 3.57 -18.31 2.41
CA LYS A 172 3.37 -18.10 3.86
C LYS A 172 2.95 -16.68 4.22
N ALA A 173 3.14 -15.72 3.31
CA ALA A 173 2.89 -14.31 3.58
C ALA A 173 1.42 -13.94 3.40
N ASP A 174 0.97 -12.98 4.21
CA ASP A 174 -0.39 -12.44 4.14
C ASP A 174 -0.52 -11.40 3.01
N LEU A 175 -0.29 -11.85 1.78
CA LEU A 175 -0.33 -11.01 0.58
C LEU A 175 -1.50 -11.41 -0.33
N TYR A 176 -2.45 -10.49 -0.47
CA TYR A 176 -3.67 -10.69 -1.23
C TYR A 176 -3.67 -9.78 -2.47
N ILE A 177 -3.95 -10.35 -3.65
CA ILE A 177 -4.06 -9.58 -4.90
C ILE A 177 -5.51 -9.63 -5.37
N GLY A 178 -6.14 -8.46 -5.45
CA GLY A 178 -7.49 -8.28 -5.95
C GLY A 178 -7.53 -7.51 -7.26
N GLU A 179 -8.66 -7.61 -7.94
CA GLU A 179 -9.01 -6.78 -9.09
C GLU A 179 -10.25 -5.95 -8.72
N PRO A 180 -10.27 -4.64 -9.00
CA PRO A 180 -11.49 -3.87 -8.84
C PRO A 180 -12.54 -4.44 -9.80
N GLY A 181 -13.67 -4.86 -9.24
CA GLY A 181 -14.86 -5.15 -10.03
C GLY A 181 -15.42 -3.87 -10.68
N TYR A 182 -16.57 -4.02 -11.36
CA TYR A 182 -17.28 -2.89 -11.99
C TYR A 182 -17.69 -1.78 -11.01
N ASP A 183 -17.72 -2.07 -9.71
CA ASP A 183 -18.13 -1.15 -8.64
C ASP A 183 -17.08 -0.08 -8.26
N GLY A 184 -15.92 -0.05 -8.94
CA GLY A 184 -14.86 0.92 -8.69
C GLY A 184 -14.36 0.91 -7.24
N ILE A 185 -14.21 2.09 -6.63
CA ILE A 185 -13.68 2.26 -5.27
C ILE A 185 -14.58 1.62 -4.20
N ALA A 186 -15.91 1.63 -4.39
CA ALA A 186 -16.82 0.97 -3.46
C ALA A 186 -16.58 -0.55 -3.40
N GLY A 187 -16.29 -1.16 -4.56
CA GLY A 187 -15.86 -2.56 -4.65
C GLY A 187 -14.56 -2.82 -3.89
N LEU A 188 -13.55 -1.97 -4.08
CA LEU A 188 -12.27 -2.03 -3.37
C LEU A 188 -12.47 -1.97 -1.85
N ARG A 189 -13.28 -1.02 -1.37
CA ARG A 189 -13.58 -0.85 0.05
C ARG A 189 -14.26 -2.08 0.64
N ARG A 190 -15.26 -2.66 -0.05
CA ARG A 190 -15.95 -3.87 0.43
C ARG A 190 -15.00 -5.06 0.56
N GLN A 191 -14.13 -5.27 -0.44
CA GLN A 191 -13.13 -6.34 -0.38
C GLN A 191 -12.11 -6.12 0.74
N ALA A 192 -11.64 -4.88 0.92
CA ALA A 192 -10.75 -4.53 2.02
C ALA A 192 -11.39 -4.73 3.40
N GLN A 193 -12.64 -4.31 3.58
CA GLN A 193 -13.38 -4.50 4.84
C GLN A 193 -13.63 -5.98 5.14
N LYS A 194 -14.02 -6.77 4.12
CA LYS A 194 -14.23 -8.21 4.26
C LYS A 194 -12.93 -8.91 4.69
N LEU A 195 -11.83 -8.65 3.98
CA LEU A 195 -10.54 -9.24 4.31
C LEU A 195 -10.05 -8.80 5.69
N ALA A 196 -10.21 -7.53 6.05
CA ALA A 196 -9.84 -7.04 7.38
C ALA A 196 -10.65 -7.72 8.50
N ALA A 197 -11.93 -8.03 8.27
CA ALA A 197 -12.73 -8.79 9.22
C ALA A 197 -12.22 -10.23 9.38
N GLU A 198 -11.90 -10.91 8.27
CA GLU A 198 -11.33 -12.27 8.26
C GLU A 198 -9.99 -12.32 9.01
N LEU A 199 -9.07 -11.40 8.71
CA LEU A 199 -7.75 -11.34 9.35
C LEU A 199 -7.81 -11.00 10.85
N ARG A 200 -8.79 -10.21 11.28
CA ARG A 200 -9.03 -9.94 12.71
C ARG A 200 -9.49 -11.19 13.46
N ILE A 201 -10.30 -12.04 12.82
CA ILE A 201 -10.69 -13.34 13.39
C ILE A 201 -9.45 -14.23 13.58
N GLU A 202 -8.53 -14.19 12.62
CA GLU A 202 -7.23 -14.88 12.70
C GLU A 202 -6.22 -14.23 13.66
N ARG A 203 -6.60 -13.14 14.36
CA ARG A 203 -5.76 -12.35 15.29
C ARG A 203 -4.49 -11.78 14.65
N LYS A 204 -4.51 -11.49 13.36
CA LYS A 204 -3.40 -10.82 12.67
C LYS A 204 -3.41 -9.32 12.93
N SER A 205 -2.22 -8.76 13.15
CA SER A 205 -2.03 -7.31 13.26
C SER A 205 -2.13 -6.69 11.88
N LEU A 206 -2.99 -5.67 11.70
CA LEU A 206 -3.22 -5.01 10.42
C LEU A 206 -2.32 -3.79 10.17
N GLY A 207 -1.42 -3.48 11.11
CA GLY A 207 -0.64 -2.24 11.10
C GLY A 207 -1.41 -1.06 11.67
#